data_AF-A0A317M374-F1
#
_entry.id   AF-A0A317M374-F1
#
_cell.length_a   1.000
_cell.length_b   1.000
_cell.length_c   1.000
_cell.angle_alpha   90.00
_cell.angle_beta   90.00
_cell.angle_gamma   90.00
#
_symmetry.space_group_name_H-M   'P 1'
#
loop_
_entity.id
_entity.type
_entity.pdbx_description
1 polymer ?
#
loop_
_entity_poly.entity_id
_entity_poly.type
_entity_poly.pdbx_seq_one_letter_code
_entity_poly.pdbx_strand_id
1 'polypeptide(L)'
;MSYLEELEALLRARGVAGERVRETVDDLAAFVAESGVDPEEEFGPVAEFADDLGGQDGEAGPEALVWGADSFAAQGRMNELGAQGWEIDRLDRQGRFVSHRDEPPQAWEYRQESALGRGDRERMARRLAPEGWELCGHYLTHVYFKRARAAVVGPEAALEGRPEPSGRRFSWGVPGVLVTGFFLVVLVVSLFSLGRTLWEGDAADRVATLLGAVVGGAVGLAAMTVVVWLAFRLLARIRNR
;
A
#
# COMPACT_ATOMS: atom_id res chain seq x y z
N MET A 1 7.95 -29.81 17.29
CA MET A 1 6.80 -29.40 16.47
C MET A 1 7.39 -28.58 15.34
N SER A 2 7.11 -28.94 14.09
CA SER A 2 7.64 -28.20 12.95
C SER A 2 6.88 -26.88 12.78
N TYR A 3 7.50 -25.90 12.11
CA TYR A 3 6.87 -24.60 11.83
C TYR A 3 5.48 -24.76 11.17
N LEU A 4 5.35 -25.70 10.23
CA LEU A 4 4.10 -25.96 9.52
C LEU A 4 3.05 -26.68 10.38
N GLU A 5 3.46 -27.58 11.29
CA GLU A 5 2.55 -28.20 12.26
C GLU A 5 1.99 -27.16 13.25
N GLU A 6 2.82 -26.22 13.68
CA GLU A 6 2.41 -25.13 14.57
C GLU A 6 1.49 -24.15 13.84
N LEU A 7 1.82 -23.79 12.60
CA LEU A 7 0.95 -22.98 11.74
C LEU A 7 -0.42 -23.62 11.52
N GLU A 8 -0.46 -24.92 11.22
CA GLU A 8 -1.71 -25.67 11.00
C GLU A 8 -2.60 -25.66 12.26
N ALA A 9 -2.00 -25.90 13.44
CA ALA A 9 -2.70 -25.84 14.72
C ALA A 9 -3.25 -24.44 15.01
N LEU A 10 -2.45 -23.41 14.74
CA LEU A 10 -2.79 -22.01 14.91
C LEU A 10 -3.90 -21.53 13.97
N LEU A 11 -3.93 -21.99 12.72
CA LEU A 11 -4.99 -21.65 11.77
C LEU A 11 -6.31 -22.35 12.11
N ARG A 12 -6.26 -23.61 12.55
CA ARG A 12 -7.46 -24.32 13.05
C ARG A 12 -8.03 -23.65 14.31
N ALA A 13 -7.16 -23.26 15.24
CA ALA A 13 -7.57 -22.55 16.45
C ALA A 13 -8.25 -21.20 16.15
N ARG A 14 -7.88 -20.55 15.04
CA ARG A 14 -8.48 -19.31 14.54
C ARG A 14 -9.73 -19.52 13.68
N GLY A 15 -10.23 -20.76 13.55
CA GLY A 15 -11.49 -21.04 12.85
C GLY A 15 -11.40 -21.05 11.31
N VAL A 16 -10.18 -21.07 10.75
CA VAL A 16 -10.00 -21.17 9.29
C VAL A 16 -10.54 -22.52 8.80
N ALA A 17 -11.29 -22.50 7.69
CA ALA A 17 -11.88 -23.71 7.12
C ALA A 17 -10.82 -24.79 6.83
N GLY A 18 -11.07 -26.02 7.26
CA GLY A 18 -10.06 -27.09 7.24
C GLY A 18 -9.49 -27.41 5.86
N GLU A 19 -10.28 -27.27 4.80
CA GLU A 19 -9.82 -27.44 3.41
C GLU A 19 -8.80 -26.37 3.01
N ARG A 20 -9.04 -25.12 3.40
CA ARG A 20 -8.13 -23.99 3.18
C ARG A 20 -6.85 -24.09 4.00
N VAL A 21 -6.96 -24.55 5.25
CA VAL A 21 -5.77 -24.83 6.08
C VAL A 21 -4.88 -25.86 5.38
N ARG A 22 -5.47 -26.95 4.89
CA ARG A 22 -4.73 -28.00 4.19
C ARG A 22 -4.06 -27.48 2.92
N GLU A 23 -4.79 -26.77 2.06
CA GLU A 23 -4.24 -26.19 0.83
C GLU A 23 -3.08 -25.21 1.11
N THR A 24 -3.25 -24.33 2.10
CA THR A 24 -2.22 -23.35 2.48
C THR A 24 -0.95 -24.04 3.01
N VAL A 25 -1.12 -25.08 3.85
CA VAL A 25 0.01 -25.82 4.41
C VAL A 25 0.71 -26.67 3.34
N ASP A 26 -0.04 -27.29 2.42
CA ASP A 26 0.51 -28.07 1.30
C ASP A 26 1.35 -27.17 0.37
N ASP A 27 0.87 -25.97 0.02
CA ASP A 27 1.60 -25.00 -0.81
C ASP A 27 2.88 -24.50 -0.13
N LEU A 28 2.82 -24.20 1.17
CA LEU A 28 4.00 -23.78 1.93
C LEU A 28 5.01 -24.91 2.09
N ALA A 29 4.56 -26.14 2.28
CA ALA A 29 5.43 -27.31 2.33
C ALA A 29 6.18 -27.51 1.01
N ALA A 30 5.48 -27.35 -0.13
CA ALA A 30 6.09 -27.40 -1.45
C ALA A 30 7.14 -26.29 -1.62
N PHE A 31 6.81 -25.05 -1.24
CA PHE A 31 7.75 -23.92 -1.33
C PHE A 31 9.02 -24.14 -0.49
N VAL A 32 8.88 -24.60 0.76
CA VAL A 32 10.03 -24.85 1.65
C VAL A 32 10.90 -25.98 1.09
N ALA A 33 10.29 -27.02 0.53
CA ALA A 33 11.01 -28.11 -0.12
C ALA A 33 11.78 -27.66 -1.37
N GLU A 34 11.21 -26.73 -2.15
CA GLU A 34 11.84 -26.19 -3.36
C GLU A 34 12.93 -25.14 -3.07
N SER A 35 12.70 -24.28 -2.09
CA SER A 35 13.60 -23.17 -1.75
C SER A 35 14.74 -23.58 -0.82
N GLY A 36 14.53 -24.59 0.03
CA GLY A 36 15.48 -25.03 1.04
C GLY A 36 15.79 -23.99 2.12
N VAL A 37 14.97 -22.95 2.23
CA VAL A 37 15.12 -21.85 3.19
C VAL A 37 14.45 -22.24 4.52
N ASP A 38 14.99 -21.74 5.63
CA ASP A 38 14.36 -21.90 6.94
C ASP A 38 13.04 -21.11 7.00
N PRO A 39 11.90 -21.75 7.32
CA PRO A 39 10.60 -21.08 7.32
C PRO A 39 10.51 -19.90 8.30
N GLU A 40 11.23 -19.95 9.43
CA GLU A 40 11.23 -18.86 10.41
C GLU A 40 12.05 -17.65 9.91
N GLU A 41 13.12 -17.87 9.14
CA GLU A 41 13.88 -16.79 8.48
C GLU A 41 13.10 -16.14 7.33
N GLU A 42 12.35 -16.93 6.55
CA GLU A 42 11.59 -16.42 5.39
C GLU A 42 10.26 -15.77 5.78
N PHE A 43 9.51 -16.39 6.71
CA PHE A 43 8.15 -15.99 7.06
C PHE A 43 8.04 -15.30 8.43
N GLY A 44 9.12 -15.28 9.22
CA GLY A 44 9.13 -14.74 10.57
C GLY A 44 8.49 -15.69 11.59
N PRO A 45 8.13 -15.20 12.80
CA PRO A 45 7.53 -16.02 13.84
C PRO A 45 6.16 -16.59 13.42
N VAL A 46 5.97 -17.90 13.64
CA VAL A 46 4.76 -18.65 13.22
C VAL A 46 3.45 -18.06 13.74
N ALA A 47 3.45 -17.48 14.94
CA ALA A 47 2.28 -16.85 15.54
C ALA A 47 1.83 -15.61 14.76
N GLU A 48 2.78 -14.75 14.37
CA GLU A 48 2.54 -13.54 13.59
C GLU A 48 2.09 -13.92 12.17
N PHE A 49 2.76 -14.91 11.57
CA PHE A 49 2.41 -15.40 10.25
C PHE A 49 1.00 -16.04 10.21
N ALA A 50 0.59 -16.73 11.28
CA ALA A 50 -0.75 -17.29 11.39
C ALA A 50 -1.85 -16.21 11.58
N ASP A 51 -1.54 -15.09 12.23
CA ASP A 51 -2.47 -13.94 12.33
C ASP A 51 -2.70 -13.30 10.95
N ASP A 52 -1.64 -13.16 10.16
CA ASP A 52 -1.72 -12.63 8.80
C ASP A 52 -2.57 -13.51 7.88
N LEU A 53 -2.47 -14.84 8.02
CA LEU A 53 -3.23 -15.82 7.23
C LEU A 53 -4.68 -16.00 7.71
N GLY A 54 -4.94 -15.90 9.01
CA GLY A 54 -6.26 -16.10 9.61
C GLY A 54 -7.21 -14.91 9.44
N GLY A 55 -6.69 -13.69 9.25
CA GLY A 55 -7.49 -12.47 9.12
C GLY A 55 -8.20 -12.27 7.77
N GLN A 56 -8.52 -13.34 7.04
CA GLN A 56 -9.15 -13.26 5.70
C GLN A 56 -10.56 -13.86 5.59
N ASP A 57 -11.05 -14.68 6.52
CA ASP A 57 -12.44 -15.18 6.45
C ASP A 57 -13.00 -15.51 7.83
N GLY A 58 -14.01 -14.76 8.28
CA GLY A 58 -14.73 -15.02 9.53
C GLY A 58 -16.01 -14.20 9.66
N GLU A 59 -17.14 -14.90 9.56
CA GLU A 59 -18.50 -14.51 9.98
C GLU A 59 -19.22 -13.37 9.23
N ALA A 60 -20.55 -13.33 9.36
CA ALA A 60 -21.43 -12.26 8.89
C ALA A 60 -21.16 -10.98 9.70
N GLY A 61 -19.95 -10.45 9.50
CA GLY A 61 -19.35 -9.34 10.22
C GLY A 61 -19.56 -7.99 9.50
N PRO A 62 -18.92 -6.93 10.02
CA PRO A 62 -18.98 -5.59 9.44
C PRO A 62 -18.70 -5.64 7.94
N GLU A 63 -19.43 -4.82 7.17
CA GLU A 63 -19.29 -4.80 5.72
C GLU A 63 -17.84 -4.48 5.36
N ALA A 64 -17.15 -5.36 4.65
CA ALA A 64 -15.75 -5.20 4.27
C ALA A 64 -15.63 -4.71 2.83
N LEU A 65 -14.81 -3.68 2.62
CA LEU A 65 -14.54 -3.08 1.32
C LEU A 65 -13.04 -2.95 1.10
N VAL A 66 -12.55 -3.56 0.02
CA VAL A 66 -11.17 -3.40 -0.45
C VAL A 66 -11.15 -2.47 -1.66
N TRP A 67 -10.39 -1.39 -1.58
CA TRP A 67 -10.32 -0.39 -2.64
C TRP A 67 -8.92 0.24 -2.74
N GLY A 68 -8.62 0.85 -3.89
CA GLY A 68 -7.36 1.53 -4.13
C GLY A 68 -7.55 2.92 -4.71
N ALA A 69 -6.52 3.73 -4.60
CA ALA A 69 -6.44 5.00 -5.30
C ALA A 69 -4.98 5.32 -5.59
N ASP A 70 -4.72 6.11 -6.62
CA ASP A 70 -3.39 6.70 -6.78
C ASP A 70 -3.09 7.69 -5.64
N SER A 71 -1.81 7.98 -5.43
CA SER A 71 -1.37 8.87 -4.34
C SER A 71 -1.94 10.31 -4.41
N PHE A 72 -2.49 10.75 -5.53
CA PHE A 72 -3.10 12.07 -5.69
C PHE A 72 -4.59 12.05 -5.33
N ALA A 73 -5.29 10.95 -5.63
CA ALA A 73 -6.71 10.78 -5.32
C ALA A 73 -6.96 10.16 -3.93
N ALA A 74 -5.96 9.48 -3.35
CA ALA A 74 -6.12 8.72 -2.11
C ALA A 74 -6.70 9.55 -0.97
N GLN A 75 -6.16 10.74 -0.66
CA GLN A 75 -6.71 11.57 0.43
C GLN A 75 -8.18 11.95 0.24
N GLY A 76 -8.56 12.39 -0.97
CA GLY A 76 -9.95 12.75 -1.25
C GLY A 76 -10.87 11.54 -1.10
N ARG A 77 -10.45 10.41 -1.68
CA ARG A 77 -11.20 9.17 -1.65
C ARG A 77 -11.37 8.59 -0.24
N MET A 78 -10.33 8.62 0.58
CA MET A 78 -10.42 8.21 1.98
C MET A 78 -11.45 9.06 2.74
N ASN A 79 -11.44 10.38 2.57
CA ASN A 79 -12.38 11.27 3.26
C ASN A 79 -13.82 11.11 2.74
N GLU A 80 -14.02 10.83 1.45
CA GLU A 80 -15.34 10.49 0.91
C GLU A 80 -15.94 9.24 1.56
N LEU A 81 -15.14 8.18 1.70
CA LEU A 81 -15.57 6.93 2.32
C LEU A 81 -15.70 7.07 3.84
N GLY A 82 -14.80 7.80 4.49
CA GLY A 82 -14.88 8.15 5.91
C GLY A 82 -16.13 8.91 6.27
N ALA A 83 -16.58 9.83 5.41
CA ALA A 83 -17.86 10.53 5.57
C ALA A 83 -19.09 9.60 5.44
N GLN A 84 -18.94 8.43 4.82
CA GLN A 84 -19.98 7.40 4.69
C GLN A 84 -19.90 6.33 5.79
N GLY A 85 -18.98 6.51 6.75
CA GLY A 85 -18.81 5.64 7.90
C GLY A 85 -17.84 4.49 7.71
N TRP A 86 -17.06 4.48 6.62
CA TRP A 86 -16.04 3.47 6.40
C TRP A 86 -14.79 3.79 7.22
N GLU A 87 -14.43 2.89 8.11
CA GLU A 87 -13.16 2.90 8.79
C GLU A 87 -12.11 2.16 7.95
N ILE A 88 -10.87 2.65 7.92
CA ILE A 88 -9.74 1.94 7.31
C ILE A 88 -8.97 1.22 8.41
N ASP A 89 -8.91 -0.09 8.31
CA ASP A 89 -8.16 -0.94 9.24
C ASP A 89 -6.68 -0.94 8.93
N ARG A 90 -6.36 -1.25 7.67
CA ARG A 90 -5.00 -1.49 7.20
C ARG A 90 -4.87 -1.24 5.71
N LEU A 91 -3.61 -1.19 5.27
CA LEU A 91 -3.26 -1.32 3.86
C LEU A 91 -2.71 -2.71 3.61
N ASP A 92 -3.11 -3.33 2.51
CA ASP A 92 -2.53 -4.61 2.08
C ASP A 92 -1.15 -4.42 1.42
N ARG A 93 -0.50 -5.54 1.09
CA ARG A 93 0.83 -5.54 0.46
C ARG A 93 0.86 -4.83 -0.90
N GLN A 94 -0.27 -4.74 -1.58
CA GLN A 94 -0.42 -4.06 -2.87
C GLN A 94 -0.74 -2.56 -2.71
N GLY A 95 -0.89 -2.07 -1.47
CA GLY A 95 -1.23 -0.69 -1.18
C GLY A 95 -2.71 -0.37 -1.35
N ARG A 96 -3.58 -1.39 -1.36
CA ARG A 96 -5.03 -1.22 -1.31
C ARG A 96 -5.47 -1.04 0.14
N PHE A 97 -6.47 -0.21 0.34
CA PHE A 97 -7.09 0.05 1.62
C PHE A 97 -8.11 -1.06 1.90
N VAL A 98 -7.98 -1.68 3.07
CA VAL A 98 -8.97 -2.60 3.63
C VAL A 98 -9.78 -1.79 4.63
N SER A 99 -11.08 -1.70 4.38
CA SER A 99 -11.99 -0.89 5.15
C SER A 99 -13.18 -1.70 5.63
N HIS A 100 -13.67 -1.40 6.81
CA HIS A 100 -14.88 -1.97 7.35
C HIS A 100 -15.87 -0.87 7.73
N ARG A 101 -17.11 -1.26 7.99
CA ARG A 101 -18.14 -0.36 8.51
C ARG A 101 -18.92 -1.03 9.62
N ASP A 102 -18.79 -0.46 10.82
CA ASP A 102 -19.50 -0.87 12.03
C ASP A 102 -20.92 -0.31 12.10
N GLU A 103 -21.72 -0.86 13.01
CA GLU A 103 -23.08 -0.42 13.30
C GLU A 103 -23.21 0.02 14.78
N PRO A 104 -23.56 1.29 15.07
CA PRO A 104 -23.92 2.36 14.14
C PRO A 104 -22.72 2.98 13.40
N PRO A 105 -22.90 3.45 12.14
CA PRO A 105 -21.81 4.04 11.37
C PRO A 105 -21.36 5.39 11.94
N GLN A 106 -20.06 5.52 12.17
CA GLN A 106 -19.42 6.76 12.63
C GLN A 106 -18.60 7.40 11.52
N ALA A 107 -18.65 8.72 11.38
CA ALA A 107 -17.81 9.42 10.41
C ALA A 107 -16.32 9.44 10.80
N TRP A 108 -15.45 9.32 9.79
CA TRP A 108 -14.00 9.33 9.92
C TRP A 108 -13.35 10.41 9.08
N GLU A 109 -12.27 11.00 9.61
CA GLU A 109 -11.39 11.92 8.90
C GLU A 109 -10.06 11.23 8.62
N TYR A 110 -9.53 11.44 7.42
CA TYR A 110 -8.28 10.85 6.96
C TYR A 110 -7.29 11.88 6.48
N ARG A 111 -6.02 11.61 6.77
CA ARG A 111 -4.91 12.46 6.38
C ARG A 111 -3.79 11.63 5.77
N GLN A 112 -3.34 12.05 4.60
CA GLN A 112 -2.18 11.48 3.93
C GLN A 112 -0.98 12.38 4.16
N GLU A 113 0.15 11.77 4.51
CA GLU A 113 1.42 12.47 4.69
C GLU A 113 2.54 11.70 4.00
N SER A 114 3.65 12.36 3.69
CA SER A 114 4.84 11.71 3.13
C SER A 114 5.94 11.56 4.18
N ALA A 115 6.51 10.36 4.28
CA ALA A 115 7.64 10.03 5.13
C ALA A 115 8.60 9.06 4.40
N LEU A 116 9.88 9.44 4.32
CA LEU A 116 10.89 8.69 3.57
C LEU A 116 11.49 7.52 4.37
N GLY A 117 11.33 7.50 5.69
CA GLY A 117 11.89 6.45 6.54
C GLY A 117 11.18 6.31 7.87
N ARG A 118 11.47 5.22 8.58
CA ARG A 118 10.81 4.84 9.84
C ARG A 118 10.83 5.97 10.89
N GLY A 119 11.98 6.61 11.09
CA GLY A 119 12.11 7.71 12.07
C GLY A 119 11.25 8.94 11.74
N ASP A 120 11.02 9.24 10.46
CA ASP A 120 10.10 10.31 10.04
C ASP A 120 8.65 9.96 10.36
N ARG A 121 8.28 8.69 10.17
CA ARG A 121 6.93 8.17 10.49
C ARG A 121 6.64 8.27 11.98
N GLU A 122 7.57 7.79 12.81
CA GLU A 122 7.45 7.84 14.28
C GLU A 122 7.41 9.27 14.82
N ARG A 123 8.21 10.18 14.24
CA ARG A 123 8.16 11.61 14.60
C ARG A 123 6.80 12.22 14.23
N MET A 124 6.27 11.86 13.06
CA MET A 124 4.98 12.37 12.59
C MET A 124 3.82 11.84 13.41
N ALA A 125 3.82 10.55 13.75
CA ALA A 125 2.84 9.95 14.66
C ALA A 125 2.84 10.65 16.02
N ARG A 126 4.01 10.89 16.63
CA ARG A 126 4.11 11.65 17.89
C ARG A 126 3.60 13.08 17.79
N ARG A 127 3.81 13.75 16.67
CA ARG A 127 3.32 15.12 16.45
C ARG A 127 1.80 15.18 16.30
N LEU A 128 1.20 14.18 15.67
CA LEU A 128 -0.23 14.16 15.35
C LEU A 128 -1.09 13.47 16.42
N ALA A 129 -0.51 12.64 17.29
CA ALA A 129 -1.22 11.99 18.39
C ALA A 129 -1.98 12.96 19.32
N PRO A 130 -1.45 14.15 19.70
CA PRO A 130 -2.19 15.12 20.51
C PRO A 130 -3.47 15.66 19.85
N GLU A 131 -3.56 15.62 18.52
CA GLU A 131 -4.74 16.03 17.76
C GLU A 131 -5.74 14.88 17.54
N GLY A 132 -5.50 13.72 18.14
CA GLY A 132 -6.33 12.52 18.03
C GLY A 132 -6.14 11.72 16.74
N TRP A 133 -5.04 11.94 16.01
CA TRP A 133 -4.74 11.15 14.81
C TRP A 133 -4.03 9.85 15.17
N GLU A 134 -4.51 8.76 14.59
CA GLU A 134 -4.00 7.41 14.74
C GLU A 134 -3.39 6.92 13.43
N LEU A 135 -2.31 6.15 13.51
CA LEU A 135 -1.65 5.57 12.34
C LEU A 135 -2.48 4.38 11.83
N CYS A 136 -2.95 4.47 10.59
CA CYS A 136 -3.72 3.41 9.92
C CYS A 136 -2.82 2.50 9.07
N GLY A 137 -1.72 3.04 8.56
CA GLY A 137 -0.74 2.25 7.82
C GLY A 137 0.15 3.11 6.95
N HIS A 138 0.96 2.44 6.13
CA HIS A 138 1.87 3.12 5.22
C HIS A 138 2.07 2.29 3.95
N TYR A 139 2.32 2.98 2.84
CA TYR A 139 2.66 2.34 1.58
C TYR A 139 3.69 3.19 0.84
N LEU A 140 4.82 2.59 0.50
CA LEU A 140 5.99 3.29 -0.03
C LEU A 140 6.41 4.47 0.86
N THR A 141 6.36 5.68 0.33
CA THR A 141 6.69 6.94 1.02
C THR A 141 5.48 7.61 1.65
N HIS A 142 4.28 7.03 1.55
CA HIS A 142 3.05 7.60 2.09
C HIS A 142 2.66 6.94 3.41
N VAL A 143 2.15 7.75 4.33
CA VAL A 143 1.68 7.36 5.64
C VAL A 143 0.26 7.88 5.77
N TYR A 144 -0.62 7.03 6.30
CA TYR A 144 -2.05 7.31 6.38
C TYR A 144 -2.46 7.36 7.84
N PHE A 145 -3.11 8.46 8.20
CA PHE A 145 -3.66 8.69 9.53
C PHE A 145 -5.17 8.74 9.47
N LYS A 146 -5.81 8.23 10.51
CA LYS A 146 -7.26 8.27 10.71
C LYS A 146 -7.59 8.97 12.01
N ARG A 147 -8.77 9.59 12.07
CA ARG A 147 -9.31 10.19 13.28
C ARG A 147 -10.82 10.04 13.30
N ALA A 148 -11.35 9.56 14.42
CA ALA A 148 -12.78 9.53 14.67
C ALA A 148 -13.32 10.98 14.67
N ARG A 149 -14.32 11.28 13.82
CA ARG A 149 -14.93 12.62 13.83
C ARG A 149 -15.68 12.88 15.14
N ALA A 150 -16.13 11.83 15.81
CA ALA A 150 -16.69 11.90 17.16
C ALA A 150 -15.70 12.45 18.20
N ALA A 151 -14.39 12.25 18.03
CA ALA A 151 -13.38 12.82 18.93
C ALA A 151 -13.27 14.35 18.82
N VAL A 152 -13.80 14.94 17.74
CA VAL A 152 -13.75 16.40 17.48
C VAL A 152 -15.12 17.05 17.66
N VAL A 153 -16.19 16.41 17.16
CA VAL A 153 -17.55 16.97 17.09
C VAL A 153 -18.49 16.33 18.14
N GLY A 154 -18.07 15.26 18.81
CA GLY A 154 -18.91 14.53 19.77
C GLY A 154 -19.92 13.59 19.09
N PRO A 155 -21.02 13.21 19.78
CA PRO A 155 -21.95 12.18 19.30
C PRO A 155 -22.72 12.57 18.02
N GLU A 156 -22.70 13.85 17.63
CA GLU A 156 -23.29 14.35 16.38
C GLU A 156 -22.56 13.85 15.11
N ALA A 157 -21.40 13.21 15.26
CA ALA A 157 -20.69 12.55 14.16
C ALA A 157 -21.26 11.18 13.77
N ALA A 158 -22.23 10.66 14.54
CA ALA A 158 -22.97 9.45 14.19
C ALA A 158 -23.84 9.71 12.96
N LEU A 159 -23.74 8.83 11.96
CA LEU A 159 -24.51 8.97 10.73
C LEU A 159 -25.91 8.39 10.93
N GLU A 160 -26.94 9.19 10.64
CA GLU A 160 -28.35 8.78 10.76
C GLU A 160 -28.80 7.78 9.68
N GLY A 161 -27.99 7.60 8.63
CA GLY A 161 -28.29 6.70 7.51
C GLY A 161 -27.05 6.03 6.95
N ARG A 162 -27.27 5.05 6.06
CA ARG A 162 -26.24 4.25 5.41
C ARG A 162 -26.08 4.68 3.95
N PRO A 163 -25.16 5.60 3.60
CA PRO A 163 -24.88 5.89 2.21
C PRO A 163 -24.32 4.64 1.53
N GLU A 164 -24.80 4.33 0.32
CA GLU A 164 -24.23 3.25 -0.48
C GLU A 164 -22.79 3.62 -0.89
N PRO A 165 -21.83 2.69 -0.73
CA PRO A 165 -20.48 2.92 -1.22
C PRO A 165 -20.53 3.05 -2.74
N SER A 166 -19.80 4.04 -3.29
CA SER A 166 -19.66 4.09 -4.75
C SER A 166 -18.90 2.84 -5.22
N GLY A 167 -19.45 2.08 -6.18
CA GLY A 167 -18.90 0.79 -6.64
C GLY A 167 -17.50 0.82 -7.31
N ARG A 168 -16.82 1.98 -7.33
CA ARG A 168 -15.45 2.12 -7.85
C ARG A 168 -14.44 1.54 -6.87
N ARG A 169 -13.88 0.38 -7.22
CA ARG A 169 -12.79 -0.28 -6.47
C ARG A 169 -11.44 0.40 -6.64
N PHE A 170 -11.25 1.19 -7.70
CA PHE A 170 -10.01 1.95 -7.90
C PHE A 170 -10.30 3.37 -8.39
N SER A 171 -9.64 4.37 -7.82
CA SER A 171 -9.82 5.78 -8.17
C SER A 171 -8.52 6.41 -8.68
N TRP A 172 -8.58 7.00 -9.87
CA TRP A 172 -7.48 7.78 -10.46
C TRP A 172 -7.79 9.27 -10.37
N GLY A 173 -6.83 10.05 -9.87
CA GLY A 173 -6.83 11.50 -9.92
C GLY A 173 -6.32 12.00 -11.26
N VAL A 174 -6.80 13.16 -11.70
CA VAL A 174 -6.32 13.80 -12.94
C VAL A 174 -4.79 13.96 -12.97
N PRO A 175 -4.12 14.43 -11.90
CA PRO A 175 -2.66 14.50 -11.88
C PRO A 175 -2.00 13.13 -12.05
N GLY A 176 -2.56 12.08 -11.43
CA GLY A 176 -2.06 10.71 -11.54
C GLY A 176 -2.14 10.17 -12.97
N VAL A 177 -3.24 10.43 -13.67
CA VAL A 177 -3.42 10.07 -15.09
C VAL A 177 -2.41 10.81 -15.96
N LEU A 178 -2.24 12.12 -15.76
CA LEU A 178 -1.31 12.93 -16.56
C LEU A 178 0.15 12.50 -16.38
N VAL A 179 0.58 12.28 -15.13
CA VAL A 179 1.95 11.84 -14.82
C VAL A 179 2.20 10.45 -15.39
N THR A 180 1.29 9.51 -15.17
CA THR A 180 1.39 8.14 -15.73
C THR A 180 1.44 8.18 -17.26
N GLY A 181 0.56 8.97 -17.89
CA GLY A 181 0.53 9.14 -19.33
C GLY A 181 1.84 9.73 -19.88
N PHE A 182 2.40 10.74 -19.22
CA PHE A 182 3.69 11.32 -19.60
C PHE A 182 4.82 10.29 -19.54
N PHE A 183 4.94 9.52 -18.46
CA PHE A 183 5.97 8.49 -18.35
C PHE A 183 5.78 7.37 -19.38
N LEU A 184 4.54 7.01 -19.70
CA LEU A 184 4.23 6.02 -20.73
C LEU A 184 4.66 6.52 -22.11
N VAL A 185 4.39 7.80 -22.45
CA VAL A 185 4.86 8.41 -23.70
C VAL A 185 6.39 8.41 -23.77
N VAL A 186 7.07 8.83 -22.70
CA VAL A 186 8.54 8.81 -22.63
C VAL A 186 9.08 7.38 -22.83
N LEU A 187 8.47 6.38 -22.19
CA LEU A 187 8.85 4.98 -22.32
C LEU A 187 8.68 4.50 -23.77
N VAL A 188 7.52 4.75 -24.39
CA VAL A 188 7.23 4.35 -25.77
C VAL A 188 8.20 5.00 -26.75
N VAL A 189 8.44 6.31 -26.62
CA VAL A 189 9.40 7.03 -27.46
C VAL A 189 10.81 6.48 -27.28
N SER A 190 11.21 6.17 -26.05
CA SER A 190 12.53 5.60 -25.75
C SER A 190 12.69 4.20 -26.35
N LEU A 191 11.69 3.33 -26.19
CA LEU A 191 11.69 1.99 -26.78
C LEU A 191 11.66 2.03 -28.31
N PHE A 192 10.89 2.94 -28.89
CA PHE A 192 10.83 3.14 -30.35
C PHE A 192 12.19 3.62 -30.89
N SER A 193 12.81 4.61 -30.23
CA SER A 193 14.14 5.08 -30.58
C SER A 193 15.17 3.96 -30.49
N LEU A 194 15.15 3.19 -29.40
CA LEU A 194 16.05 2.04 -29.18
C LEU A 194 15.87 0.96 -30.25
N GLY A 195 14.61 0.60 -30.56
CA GLY A 195 14.29 -0.37 -31.59
C GLY A 195 14.78 0.05 -32.98
N ARG A 196 14.59 1.33 -33.32
CA ARG A 196 15.08 1.90 -34.59
C ARG A 196 16.60 1.80 -34.70
N THR A 197 17.33 2.20 -33.66
CA THR A 197 18.81 2.14 -33.64
C THR A 197 19.34 0.71 -33.72
N LEU A 198 18.66 -0.26 -33.09
CA LEU A 198 19.06 -1.66 -33.15
C LEU A 198 18.78 -2.31 -34.51
N TRP A 199 17.74 -1.85 -35.22
CA TRP A 199 17.38 -2.35 -36.54
C TRP A 199 18.28 -1.81 -37.65
N GLU A 200 18.64 -0.52 -37.60
CA GLU A 200 19.43 0.15 -38.66
C GLU A 200 20.96 0.12 -38.42
N GLY A 201 21.42 -0.13 -37.19
CA GLY A 201 22.84 -0.02 -36.81
C GLY A 201 23.68 -1.28 -37.03
N ASP A 202 24.96 -1.07 -37.38
CA ASP A 202 25.99 -2.12 -37.46
C ASP A 202 26.43 -2.60 -36.07
N ALA A 203 27.20 -3.68 -35.97
CA ALA A 203 27.51 -4.32 -34.67
C ALA A 203 28.13 -3.37 -33.62
N ALA A 204 28.96 -2.41 -34.05
CA ALA A 204 29.56 -1.40 -33.18
C ALA A 204 28.52 -0.38 -32.66
N ASP A 205 27.58 0.05 -33.50
CA ASP A 205 26.52 0.99 -33.13
C ASP A 205 25.55 0.36 -32.13
N ARG A 206 25.29 -0.95 -32.23
CA ARG A 206 24.43 -1.67 -31.28
C ARG A 206 25.02 -1.69 -29.87
N VAL A 207 26.33 -1.93 -29.74
CA VAL A 207 27.03 -1.94 -28.45
C VAL A 207 27.06 -0.54 -27.83
N ALA A 208 27.36 0.49 -28.63
CA ALA A 208 27.34 1.88 -28.18
C ALA A 208 25.93 2.33 -27.75
N THR A 209 24.90 1.91 -28.47
CA THR A 209 23.50 2.22 -28.15
C THR A 209 23.05 1.55 -26.86
N LEU A 210 23.38 0.27 -26.65
CA LEU A 210 23.06 -0.44 -25.41
C LEU A 210 23.76 0.19 -24.20
N LEU A 211 25.06 0.52 -24.32
CA LEU A 211 25.79 1.25 -23.30
C LEU A 211 25.17 2.62 -23.02
N GLY A 212 24.80 3.37 -24.07
CA GLY A 212 24.12 4.65 -23.95
C GLY A 212 22.76 4.56 -23.25
N ALA A 213 21.97 3.52 -23.55
CA ALA A 213 20.68 3.27 -22.90
C ALA A 213 20.84 2.90 -21.41
N VAL A 214 21.84 2.07 -21.08
CA VAL A 214 22.14 1.72 -19.68
C VAL A 214 22.61 2.95 -18.90
N VAL A 215 23.54 3.73 -19.47
CA VAL A 215 24.06 4.96 -18.84
C VAL A 215 22.94 5.99 -18.71
N GLY A 216 22.14 6.22 -19.77
CA GLY A 216 21.01 7.14 -19.75
C GLY A 216 19.94 6.73 -18.73
N GLY A 217 19.63 5.43 -18.66
CA GLY A 217 18.74 4.88 -17.64
C GLY A 217 19.26 5.09 -16.22
N ALA A 218 20.54 4.81 -15.97
CA ALA A 218 21.17 5.01 -14.67
C ALA A 218 21.22 6.50 -14.26
N VAL A 219 21.57 7.39 -15.18
CA VAL A 219 21.58 8.85 -14.95
C VAL A 219 20.16 9.37 -14.71
N GLY A 220 19.18 8.92 -15.49
CA GLY A 220 17.78 9.28 -15.32
C GLY A 220 17.24 8.86 -13.95
N LEU A 221 17.55 7.62 -13.54
CA LEU A 221 17.23 7.12 -12.20
C LEU A 221 17.88 7.99 -11.13
N ALA A 222 19.19 8.23 -11.21
CA ALA A 222 19.91 9.05 -10.23
C ALA A 222 19.37 10.48 -10.14
N ALA A 223 19.07 11.11 -11.28
CA ALA A 223 18.48 12.45 -11.33
C ALA A 223 17.09 12.46 -10.70
N MET A 224 16.26 11.45 -10.98
CA MET A 224 14.95 11.32 -10.35
C MET A 224 15.06 11.14 -8.84
N THR A 225 15.97 10.31 -8.35
CA THR A 225 16.22 10.14 -6.91
C THR A 225 16.66 11.46 -6.26
N VAL A 226 17.53 12.22 -6.92
CA VAL A 226 18.00 13.53 -6.43
C VAL A 226 16.89 14.57 -6.43
N VAL A 227 16.07 14.65 -7.48
CA VAL A 227 14.93 15.60 -7.56
C VAL A 227 13.90 15.27 -6.49
N VAL A 228 13.54 13.99 -6.34
CA VAL A 228 12.63 13.53 -5.29
C VAL A 228 13.19 13.87 -3.91
N TRP A 229 14.46 13.57 -3.66
CA TRP A 229 15.12 13.89 -2.39
C TRP A 229 15.15 15.41 -2.11
N LEU A 230 15.47 16.23 -3.11
CA LEU A 230 15.51 17.69 -2.98
C LEU A 230 14.11 18.29 -2.73
N ALA A 231 13.09 17.84 -3.46
CA ALA A 231 11.72 18.28 -3.28
C ALA A 231 11.23 17.97 -1.85
N PHE A 232 11.51 16.77 -1.35
CA PHE A 232 11.19 16.40 0.03
C PHE A 232 11.99 17.18 1.07
N ARG A 233 13.28 17.46 0.81
CA ARG A 233 14.12 18.26 1.72
C ARG A 233 13.66 19.71 1.80
N LEU A 234 13.17 20.27 0.69
CA LEU A 234 12.56 21.60 0.63
C LEU A 234 11.23 21.64 1.38
N LEU A 235 10.36 20.66 1.18
CA LEU A 235 9.10 20.52 1.91
C LEU A 235 9.33 20.34 3.42
N ALA A 236 10.34 19.56 3.82
CA ALA A 236 10.71 19.40 5.22
C ALA A 236 11.23 20.70 5.86
N ARG A 237 11.94 21.55 5.10
CA ARG A 237 12.40 22.88 5.58
C ARG A 237 11.27 23.88 5.72
N ILE A 238 10.33 23.91 4.77
CA ILE A 238 9.18 24.82 4.80
C ILE A 238 8.27 24.46 5.99
N ARG A 239 8.15 23.18 6.33
CA ARG A 239 7.31 22.70 7.44
C ARG A 239 7.90 22.88 8.85
N ASN A 240 9.17 23.27 8.96
CA ASN A 240 9.88 23.55 10.22
C ASN A 240 10.03 25.06 10.50
N ARG A 241 9.40 25.92 9.70
CA ARG A 241 9.20 27.35 9.98
C ARG A 241 7.74 27.58 10.33
#